data_AF-A0A2V5IBL8-F1
#
_entry.id   AF-A0A2V5IBL8-F1
#
_cell.length_a   1.000
_cell.length_b   1.000
_cell.length_c   1.000
_cell.angle_alpha   90.00
_cell.angle_beta   90.00
_cell.angle_gamma   90.00
#
_symmetry.space_group_name_H-M   'P 1'
#
loop_
_entity.id
_entity.type
_entity.pdbx_description
1 polymer ?
#
loop_
_entity_poly.entity_id
_entity_poly.type
_entity_poly.pdbx_seq_one_letter_code
_entity_poly.pdbx_strand_id
1 'polypeptide(L)'
;MTDPNKGAKITLYWYGPLPTIAPHRIHANLPESRLAQSRSHRILWLLEALHLTYELKIYHRGADKLAPRELKEIHPLGKSPVITVQPATSGEGPVEAAPKPIVLAESGLIIEYLLDHYGANADHPLIPERYAAGTEAGTVGGETESWLRYRYYLHYAEGSLMPFLVMQLVMDSTLPFPEDSLDI
;
A
#
# COMPACT_ATOMS: atom_id res chain seq x y z
N MET A 1 -26.99 -9.93 -0.09
CA MET A 1 -26.37 -9.68 1.24
C MET A 1 -25.70 -8.32 1.14
N THR A 2 -26.04 -7.37 2.01
CA THR A 2 -25.48 -6.01 1.97
C THR A 2 -24.02 -6.08 2.43
N ASP A 3 -23.08 -5.56 1.63
CA ASP A 3 -21.66 -5.48 2.00
C ASP A 3 -21.53 -4.72 3.35
N PRO A 4 -21.04 -5.37 4.43
CA PRO A 4 -20.93 -4.75 5.74
C PRO A 4 -19.91 -3.61 5.77
N ASN A 5 -19.01 -3.55 4.79
CA ASN A 5 -18.00 -2.51 4.66
C ASN A 5 -18.45 -1.36 3.74
N LYS A 6 -19.66 -1.45 3.19
CA LYS A 6 -20.23 -0.41 2.31
C LYS A 6 -20.36 0.91 3.08
N GLY A 7 -19.70 1.94 2.56
CA GLY A 7 -19.70 3.29 3.15
C GLY A 7 -18.52 3.58 4.07
N ALA A 8 -17.58 2.64 4.25
CA ALA A 8 -16.32 2.94 4.91
C ALA A 8 -15.54 4.00 4.11
N LYS A 9 -15.01 5.02 4.79
CA LYS A 9 -14.19 6.06 4.16
C LYS A 9 -12.72 5.67 4.22
N ILE A 10 -12.10 5.52 3.05
CA ILE A 10 -10.67 5.22 2.93
C ILE A 10 -9.92 6.49 2.54
N THR A 11 -8.81 6.78 3.21
CA THR A 11 -7.88 7.84 2.82
C THR A 11 -6.49 7.25 2.61
N LEU A 12 -5.90 7.47 1.44
CA LEU A 12 -4.51 7.13 1.13
C LEU A 12 -3.65 8.37 1.28
N TYR A 13 -2.63 8.28 2.14
CA TYR A 13 -1.66 9.36 2.34
C TYR A 13 -0.46 9.12 1.44
N TRP A 14 -0.30 10.00 0.46
CA TRP A 14 0.68 9.92 -0.59
C TRP A 14 1.85 10.87 -0.34
N TYR A 15 3.06 10.37 -0.55
CA TYR A 15 4.27 11.19 -0.48
C TYR A 15 5.05 11.10 -1.79
N GLY A 16 5.23 12.23 -2.45
CA GLY A 16 5.92 12.34 -3.74
C GLY A 16 5.07 12.98 -4.85
N PRO A 17 5.59 13.03 -6.09
CA PRO A 17 4.84 13.51 -7.25
C PRO A 17 3.54 12.73 -7.42
N LEU A 18 2.55 13.35 -8.06
CA LEU A 18 1.25 12.72 -8.30
C LEU A 18 1.41 11.35 -8.97
N PRO A 19 0.54 10.38 -8.63
CA PRO A 19 0.51 9.12 -9.36
C PRO A 19 0.21 9.38 -10.84
N THR A 20 0.91 8.65 -11.71
CA THR A 20 0.73 8.73 -13.17
C THR A 20 -0.57 8.06 -13.66
N ILE A 21 -1.25 7.31 -12.78
CA ILE A 21 -2.57 6.75 -13.08
C ILE A 21 -3.58 7.90 -13.00
N ALA A 22 -4.41 8.08 -14.04
CA ALA A 22 -5.60 8.93 -14.01
C ALA A 22 -6.75 8.08 -13.44
N PRO A 23 -7.00 8.10 -12.12
CA PRO A 23 -7.82 7.07 -11.50
C PRO A 23 -9.27 7.52 -11.62
N HIS A 24 -10.14 6.63 -12.11
CA HIS A 24 -11.52 6.99 -12.45
C HIS A 24 -12.37 7.38 -11.22
N ARG A 25 -11.86 7.18 -10.00
CA ARG A 25 -12.61 7.28 -8.73
C ARG A 25 -11.98 8.16 -7.66
N ILE A 26 -11.13 9.14 -8.03
CA ILE A 26 -10.62 10.16 -7.10
C ILE A 26 -11.47 11.44 -7.13
N HIS A 27 -11.81 11.98 -5.97
CA HIS A 27 -12.33 13.34 -5.80
C HIS A 27 -11.18 14.38 -5.77
N ALA A 28 -10.40 14.53 -6.85
CA ALA A 28 -9.33 15.53 -6.95
C ALA A 28 -8.94 15.81 -8.42
N ASN A 29 -8.60 17.07 -8.71
CA ASN A 29 -8.05 17.49 -10.01
C ASN A 29 -6.54 17.18 -10.05
N LEU A 30 -6.09 16.34 -11.01
CA LEU A 30 -4.69 15.87 -11.08
C LEU A 30 -4.01 16.35 -12.38
N PRO A 31 -2.88 17.08 -12.31
CA PRO A 31 -2.00 17.30 -13.47
C PRO A 31 -1.15 16.07 -13.83
N GLU A 32 -0.99 15.80 -15.13
CA GLU A 32 -0.18 14.70 -15.68
C GLU A 32 1.32 14.89 -15.40
N SER A 33 1.95 13.96 -14.67
CA SER A 33 3.41 13.85 -14.65
C SER A 33 3.90 12.42 -14.39
N ARG A 34 5.09 12.11 -14.90
CA ARG A 34 5.67 10.77 -15.07
C ARG A 34 6.44 10.33 -13.81
N LEU A 35 6.17 9.10 -13.35
CA LEU A 35 6.99 8.25 -12.46
C LEU A 35 7.60 8.90 -11.21
N ALA A 36 6.76 9.05 -10.19
CA ALA A 36 7.24 9.01 -8.80
C ALA A 36 7.55 7.55 -8.40
N GLN A 37 8.78 7.19 -8.07
CA GLN A 37 9.08 5.86 -7.51
C GLN A 37 8.62 5.80 -6.04
N SER A 38 7.32 5.56 -5.79
CA SER A 38 6.74 5.49 -4.44
C SER A 38 6.15 4.12 -4.15
N ARG A 39 6.48 3.55 -2.99
CA ARG A 39 5.90 2.30 -2.45
C ARG A 39 4.36 2.34 -2.37
N SER A 40 3.78 3.54 -2.42
CA SER A 40 2.33 3.76 -2.41
C SER A 40 1.63 3.37 -3.72
N HIS A 41 2.36 3.19 -4.83
CA HIS A 41 1.76 2.79 -6.11
C HIS A 41 1.03 1.45 -6.01
N ARG A 42 1.61 0.47 -5.33
CA ARG A 42 0.98 -0.85 -5.21
C ARG A 42 -0.33 -0.80 -4.41
N ILE A 43 -0.42 0.11 -3.45
CA ILE A 43 -1.66 0.33 -2.68
C ILE A 43 -2.70 1.02 -3.55
N LEU A 44 -2.29 2.04 -4.31
CA LEU A 44 -3.16 2.71 -5.28
C LEU A 44 -3.76 1.73 -6.29
N TRP A 45 -2.93 0.88 -6.90
CA TRP A 45 -3.37 -0.17 -7.82
C TRP A 45 -4.34 -1.15 -7.17
N LEU A 46 -4.07 -1.54 -5.92
CA LEU A 46 -4.96 -2.44 -5.20
C LEU A 46 -6.33 -1.78 -4.92
N LEU A 47 -6.36 -0.51 -4.53
CA LEU A 47 -7.62 0.22 -4.32
C LEU A 47 -8.46 0.26 -5.60
N GLU A 48 -7.83 0.51 -6.75
CA GLU A 48 -8.48 0.48 -8.06
C GLU A 48 -8.98 -0.94 -8.43
N ALA A 49 -8.14 -1.97 -8.25
CA ALA A 49 -8.49 -3.35 -8.56
C ALA A 49 -9.64 -3.89 -7.68
N LEU A 50 -9.76 -3.37 -6.46
CA LEU A 50 -10.86 -3.68 -5.52
C LEU A 50 -12.08 -2.77 -5.72
N HIS A 51 -12.07 -1.89 -6.73
CA HIS A 51 -13.16 -0.97 -7.04
C HIS A 51 -13.53 -0.04 -5.85
N LEU A 52 -12.57 0.28 -4.98
CA LEU A 52 -12.79 1.07 -3.77
C LEU A 52 -12.75 2.57 -4.06
N THR A 53 -13.64 3.33 -3.42
CA THR A 53 -13.58 4.80 -3.44
C THR A 53 -12.68 5.26 -2.30
N TYR A 54 -11.76 6.19 -2.59
CA TYR A 54 -10.81 6.69 -1.60
C TYR A 54 -10.49 8.17 -1.81
N GLU A 55 -10.09 8.83 -0.72
CA GLU A 55 -9.52 10.18 -0.72
C GLU A 55 -7.99 10.07 -0.83
N LEU A 56 -7.38 10.80 -1.76
CA LEU A 56 -5.93 10.87 -1.90
C LEU A 56 -5.40 12.17 -1.27
N LYS A 57 -4.65 12.07 -0.17
CA LYS A 57 -3.98 13.22 0.46
C LYS A 57 -2.52 13.25 0.08
N ILE A 58 -2.12 14.23 -0.71
CA ILE A 58 -0.75 14.35 -1.25
C ILE A 58 0.09 15.29 -0.37
N TYR A 59 1.28 14.81 -0.03
CA TYR A 59 2.32 15.56 0.65
C TYR A 59 3.54 15.68 -0.25
N HIS A 60 4.06 16.89 -0.39
CA HIS A 60 5.24 17.18 -1.19
C HIS A 60 6.51 17.09 -0.33
N ARG A 61 7.64 16.80 -0.96
CA ARG A 61 8.93 16.74 -0.27
C ARG A 61 9.39 18.15 0.10
N GLY A 62 9.91 18.31 1.30
CA GLY A 62 10.73 19.48 1.66
C GLY A 62 12.06 19.46 0.91
N ALA A 63 12.78 20.58 0.94
CA ALA A 63 14.11 20.70 0.32
C ALA A 63 15.14 19.71 0.91
N ASP A 64 14.90 19.22 2.13
CA ASP A 64 15.70 18.23 2.85
C ASP A 64 15.41 16.77 2.46
N LYS A 65 14.45 16.54 1.54
CA LYS A 65 13.95 15.22 1.10
C LYS A 65 13.30 14.38 2.21
N LEU A 66 13.18 14.90 3.43
CA LEU A 66 12.60 14.21 4.58
C LEU A 66 11.08 14.26 4.52
N ALA A 67 10.44 13.28 5.18
CA ALA A 67 9.00 13.25 5.26
C ALA A 67 8.47 14.45 6.08
N PRO A 68 7.44 15.15 5.58
CA PRO A 68 6.81 16.26 6.29
C PRO A 68 6.35 15.86 7.69
N ARG A 69 6.38 16.83 8.63
CA ARG A 69 6.00 16.61 10.03
C ARG A 69 4.55 16.15 10.15
N GLU A 70 3.70 16.59 9.22
CA GLU A 70 2.29 16.23 9.07
C GLU A 70 2.08 14.73 8.85
N LEU A 71 3.02 14.02 8.21
CA LEU A 71 2.94 12.55 8.09
C LEU A 71 3.15 11.84 9.42
N LYS A 72 3.97 12.41 10.33
CA LYS A 72 4.18 11.87 11.67
C LYS A 72 2.95 12.04 12.56
N GLU A 73 2.11 13.04 12.28
CA GLU A 73 0.83 13.25 12.98
C GLU A 73 -0.20 12.17 12.63
N ILE A 74 -0.10 11.58 11.44
CA ILE A 74 -0.95 10.46 11.03
C ILE A 74 -0.41 9.15 11.60
N HIS A 75 0.87 8.85 11.38
CA HIS A 75 1.53 7.66 11.93
C HIS A 75 2.98 7.96 12.34
N PRO A 76 3.43 7.57 13.55
CA PRO A 76 4.76 7.93 14.08
C PRO A 76 5.95 7.60 13.16
N LEU A 77 5.81 6.55 12.33
CA LEU A 77 6.81 6.15 11.34
C LEU A 77 7.14 7.27 10.35
N GLY A 78 6.17 8.14 10.02
CA GLY A 78 6.34 9.24 9.09
C GLY A 78 6.79 8.79 7.70
N LYS A 79 6.39 7.61 7.24
CA LYS A 79 6.75 7.06 5.92
C LYS A 79 5.50 6.60 5.19
N SER A 80 5.51 6.67 3.86
CA SER A 80 4.45 6.15 3.00
C SER A 80 4.73 4.71 2.53
N PRO A 81 3.70 3.90 2.23
CA PRO A 81 2.28 4.24 2.30
C PRO A 81 1.71 4.19 3.72
N VAL A 82 0.68 5.01 3.94
CA VAL A 82 -0.21 4.93 5.09
C VAL A 82 -1.63 5.07 4.57
N ILE A 83 -2.57 4.28 5.11
CA ILE A 83 -4.00 4.50 4.88
C ILE A 83 -4.74 4.69 6.19
N THR A 84 -5.86 5.41 6.13
CA THR A 84 -6.87 5.36 7.17
C THR A 84 -8.16 4.76 6.63
N VAL A 85 -8.80 3.93 7.46
CA VAL A 85 -10.11 3.34 7.19
C VAL A 85 -11.03 3.75 8.32
N GLN A 86 -12.07 4.52 7.98
CA GLN A 86 -13.15 4.88 8.89
C GLN A 86 -14.33 3.96 8.59
N PRO A 87 -14.68 3.02 9.48
CA PRO A 87 -15.86 2.18 9.31
C PRO A 87 -17.12 3.03 9.21
N ALA A 88 -18.08 2.58 8.39
CA ALA A 88 -19.41 3.18 8.36
C ALA A 88 -20.07 3.01 9.74
N THR A 89 -20.60 4.08 10.32
CA THR A 89 -21.42 3.98 11.53
C THR A 89 -22.77 3.38 11.13
N SER A 90 -22.97 2.10 11.41
CA SER A 90 -24.25 1.44 11.23
C SER A 90 -25.20 1.78 12.38
N GLY A 91 -26.12 2.74 12.14
CA GLY A 91 -27.41 2.77 12.83
C GLY A 91 -27.70 3.95 13.76
N GLU A 92 -28.98 4.32 13.74
CA GLU A 92 -29.69 5.22 14.65
C GLU A 92 -29.67 4.65 16.08
N GLY A 93 -28.63 4.96 16.84
CA GLY A 93 -28.52 4.70 18.27
C GLY A 93 -27.86 5.89 18.95
N PRO A 94 -27.85 5.97 20.30
CA PRO A 94 -27.12 7.01 21.01
C PRO A 94 -25.69 7.04 20.46
N VAL A 95 -25.22 8.24 20.13
CA VAL A 95 -23.90 8.51 19.55
C VAL A 95 -22.82 8.13 20.57
N GLU A 96 -22.60 6.83 20.75
CA GLU A 96 -21.33 6.34 21.27
C GLU A 96 -20.28 6.69 20.22
N ALA A 97 -19.24 7.38 20.68
CA ALA A 97 -18.24 8.06 19.86
C ALA A 97 -17.91 7.27 18.59
N ALA A 98 -18.04 7.93 17.43
CA ALA A 98 -17.70 7.34 16.14
C ALA A 98 -16.36 6.58 16.27
N PRO A 99 -16.28 5.32 15.82
CA PRO A 99 -15.11 4.50 16.03
C PRO A 99 -13.90 5.22 15.48
N LYS A 100 -12.81 5.27 16.25
CA LYS A 100 -11.57 5.93 15.82
C LYS A 100 -11.14 5.34 14.46
N PRO A 101 -10.68 6.18 13.51
CA PRO A 101 -10.15 5.68 12.25
C PRO A 101 -9.04 4.66 12.49
N ILE A 102 -9.08 3.55 11.76
CA ILE A 102 -8.01 2.55 11.75
C ILE A 102 -6.88 3.14 10.91
N VAL A 103 -5.70 3.30 11.50
CA VAL A 103 -4.49 3.78 10.82
C VAL A 103 -3.61 2.58 10.50
N LEU A 104 -3.29 2.36 9.23
CA LEU A 104 -2.47 1.25 8.78
C LEU A 104 -1.21 1.78 8.09
N ALA A 105 -0.06 1.36 8.62
CA ALA A 105 1.26 1.53 8.02
C ALA A 105 1.85 0.15 7.71
N GLU A 106 2.90 0.12 6.89
CA GLU A 106 3.48 -1.07 6.26
C GLU A 106 2.65 -1.63 5.12
N SER A 107 3.26 -1.66 3.94
CA SER A 107 2.52 -1.93 2.73
C SER A 107 2.08 -3.40 2.62
N GLY A 108 2.73 -4.34 3.30
CA GLY A 108 2.29 -5.73 3.36
C GLY A 108 0.99 -5.86 4.15
N LEU A 109 0.95 -5.28 5.35
CA LEU A 109 -0.22 -5.23 6.21
C LEU A 109 -1.41 -4.54 5.53
N ILE A 110 -1.16 -3.41 4.85
CA ILE A 110 -2.23 -2.70 4.13
C ILE A 110 -2.85 -3.59 3.05
N ILE A 111 -2.02 -4.34 2.30
CA ILE A 111 -2.51 -5.25 1.26
C ILE A 111 -3.36 -6.36 1.87
N GLU A 112 -2.86 -7.03 2.91
CA GLU A 112 -3.59 -8.11 3.59
C GLU A 112 -4.92 -7.59 4.14
N TYR A 113 -4.91 -6.45 4.84
CA TYR A 113 -6.13 -5.84 5.39
C TYR A 113 -7.17 -5.56 4.29
N LEU A 114 -6.75 -4.93 3.18
CA LEU A 114 -7.67 -4.60 2.09
C LEU A 114 -8.23 -5.87 1.42
N LEU A 115 -7.41 -6.89 1.22
CA LEU A 115 -7.82 -8.15 0.62
C LEU A 115 -8.76 -8.95 1.53
N ASP A 116 -8.52 -8.96 2.84
CA ASP A 116 -9.37 -9.65 3.81
C ASP A 116 -10.77 -9.03 3.92
N HIS A 117 -10.87 -7.70 3.80
CA HIS A 117 -12.13 -6.97 3.99
C HIS A 117 -12.87 -6.65 2.68
N TYR A 118 -12.14 -6.47 1.58
CA TYR A 118 -12.69 -6.00 0.31
C TYR A 118 -12.30 -6.87 -0.88
N GLY A 119 -11.59 -7.98 -0.68
CA GLY A 119 -11.13 -8.85 -1.77
C GLY A 119 -12.26 -9.41 -2.65
N ALA A 120 -13.47 -9.53 -2.10
CA ALA A 120 -14.66 -9.95 -2.83
C ALA A 120 -15.16 -8.92 -3.87
N ASN A 121 -14.69 -7.66 -3.81
CA ASN A 121 -15.05 -6.63 -4.77
C ASN A 121 -14.26 -6.72 -6.07
N ALA A 122 -13.14 -7.45 -6.09
CA ALA A 122 -12.32 -7.61 -7.28
C ALA A 122 -13.08 -8.38 -8.37
N ASP A 123 -12.76 -8.10 -9.64
CA ASP A 123 -13.34 -8.82 -10.79
C ASP A 123 -12.97 -10.32 -10.78
N HIS A 124 -11.80 -10.65 -10.21
CA HIS A 124 -11.30 -12.00 -10.04
C HIS A 124 -10.61 -12.15 -8.67
N PRO A 125 -10.57 -13.36 -8.09
CA PRO A 125 -9.85 -13.61 -6.84
C PRO A 125 -8.38 -13.21 -6.95
N LEU A 126 -7.96 -12.26 -6.12
CA LEU A 126 -6.56 -11.81 -6.04
C LEU A 126 -5.71 -12.68 -5.12
N ILE A 127 -6.37 -13.53 -4.33
CA ILE A 127 -5.76 -14.44 -3.36
C ILE A 127 -5.89 -15.87 -3.88
N PRO A 128 -4.79 -16.61 -4.06
CA PRO A 128 -4.86 -18.03 -4.39
C PRO A 128 -5.49 -18.85 -3.26
N GLU A 129 -6.08 -20.00 -3.59
CA GLU A 129 -6.60 -20.91 -2.59
C GLU A 129 -5.47 -21.41 -1.68
N ARG A 130 -5.64 -21.25 -0.37
CA ARG A 130 -4.57 -21.55 0.59
C ARG A 130 -4.25 -23.03 0.66
N TYR A 131 -5.26 -23.89 0.82
CA TYR A 131 -5.09 -25.32 1.03
C TYR A 131 -5.51 -26.10 -0.21
N ALA A 132 -4.80 -27.18 -0.53
CA ALA A 132 -5.19 -28.07 -1.61
C ALA A 132 -6.55 -28.73 -1.31
N ALA A 133 -7.34 -28.98 -2.36
CA ALA A 133 -8.64 -29.63 -2.23
C ALA A 133 -8.54 -30.96 -1.46
N GLY A 134 -9.37 -31.12 -0.43
CA GLY A 134 -9.39 -32.31 0.43
C GLY A 134 -8.32 -32.34 1.53
N THR A 135 -7.55 -31.26 1.71
CA THR A 135 -6.59 -31.13 2.81
C THR A 135 -7.20 -30.32 3.96
N GLU A 136 -7.04 -30.81 5.19
CA GLU A 136 -7.50 -30.10 6.37
C GLU A 136 -6.66 -28.84 6.62
N ALA A 137 -7.33 -27.74 6.97
CA ALA A 137 -6.64 -26.49 7.30
C ALA A 137 -5.69 -26.71 8.48
N GLY A 138 -4.45 -26.21 8.36
CA GLY A 138 -3.40 -26.40 9.37
C GLY A 138 -2.54 -27.64 9.18
N THR A 139 -2.83 -28.49 8.19
CA THR A 139 -1.91 -29.57 7.78
C THR A 139 -0.59 -28.97 7.31
N VAL A 140 0.51 -29.40 7.90
CA VAL A 140 1.86 -28.97 7.52
C VAL A 140 2.15 -29.43 6.09
N GLY A 141 2.44 -28.47 5.20
CA GLY A 141 2.65 -28.75 3.77
C GLY A 141 1.35 -28.98 3.00
N GLY A 142 0.20 -28.67 3.60
CA GLY A 142 -1.11 -28.72 2.94
C GLY A 142 -1.41 -27.51 2.06
N GLU A 143 -0.56 -26.47 2.13
CA GLU A 143 -0.71 -25.28 1.32
C GLU A 143 -0.47 -25.53 -0.17
N THR A 144 -1.16 -24.78 -1.02
CA THR A 144 -0.88 -24.79 -2.45
C THR A 144 0.41 -24.04 -2.77
N GLU A 145 1.10 -24.47 -3.84
CA GLU A 145 2.30 -23.80 -4.34
C GLU A 145 2.03 -22.34 -4.76
N SER A 146 0.84 -22.05 -5.30
CA SER A 146 0.46 -20.69 -5.70
C SER A 146 0.26 -19.79 -4.48
N TRP A 147 -0.33 -20.30 -3.39
CA TRP A 147 -0.45 -19.57 -2.13
C TRP A 147 0.91 -19.29 -1.50
N LEU A 148 1.81 -20.30 -1.44
CA LEU A 148 3.15 -20.12 -0.91
C LEU A 148 3.94 -19.09 -1.72
N ARG A 149 3.83 -19.12 -3.05
CA ARG A 149 4.45 -18.15 -3.95
C ARG A 149 3.90 -16.74 -3.74
N TYR A 150 2.58 -16.59 -3.61
CA TYR A 150 1.94 -15.31 -3.29
C TYR A 150 2.50 -14.73 -1.98
N ARG A 151 2.49 -15.52 -0.91
CA ARG A 151 3.04 -15.12 0.41
C ARG A 151 4.52 -14.78 0.34
N TYR A 152 5.31 -15.60 -0.38
CA TYR A 152 6.74 -15.36 -0.56
C TYR A 152 6.99 -13.98 -1.18
N TYR A 153 6.35 -13.64 -2.30
CA TYR A 153 6.59 -12.36 -2.96
C TYR A 153 6.11 -11.15 -2.16
N LEU A 154 5.01 -11.31 -1.41
CA LEU A 154 4.52 -10.27 -0.50
C LEU A 154 5.57 -9.90 0.55
N HIS A 155 6.27 -10.89 1.12
CA HIS A 155 7.31 -10.68 2.12
C HIS A 155 8.69 -10.36 1.51
N TYR A 156 9.06 -10.99 0.39
CA TYR A 156 10.37 -10.85 -0.26
C TYR A 156 10.68 -9.40 -0.66
N ALA A 157 9.66 -8.68 -1.16
CA ALA A 157 9.81 -7.30 -1.57
C ALA A 157 10.35 -6.41 -0.45
N GLU A 158 9.83 -6.55 0.77
CA GLU A 158 10.22 -5.72 1.92
C GLU A 158 11.38 -6.33 2.72
N GLY A 159 11.40 -7.66 2.86
CA GLY A 159 12.37 -8.36 3.70
C GLY A 159 13.74 -8.59 3.06
N SER A 160 13.83 -8.63 1.72
CA SER A 160 15.08 -8.98 1.04
C SER A 160 15.46 -7.99 -0.05
N LEU A 161 14.53 -7.68 -0.96
CA LEU A 161 14.84 -6.82 -2.11
C LEU A 161 15.11 -5.36 -1.69
N MET A 162 14.24 -4.78 -0.85
CA MET A 162 14.40 -3.39 -0.41
C MET A 162 15.70 -3.13 0.37
N PRO A 163 16.11 -3.95 1.35
CA PRO A 163 17.42 -3.79 2.00
C PRO A 163 18.59 -3.81 1.02
N PHE A 164 18.54 -4.71 0.03
CA PHE A 164 19.56 -4.78 -1.02
C PHE A 164 19.59 -3.52 -1.87
N LEU A 165 18.44 -3.04 -2.35
CA LEU A 165 18.35 -1.81 -3.14
C LEU A 165 18.80 -0.57 -2.36
N VAL A 166 18.51 -0.51 -1.06
CA VAL A 166 19.00 0.58 -0.19
C VAL A 166 20.52 0.51 -0.05
N MET A 167 21.09 -0.68 0.14
CA MET A 167 22.54 -0.84 0.19
C MET A 167 23.19 -0.41 -1.14
N GLN A 168 22.62 -0.83 -2.27
CA GLN A 168 23.09 -0.41 -3.59
C GLN A 168 23.06 1.12 -3.73
N LEU A 169 21.95 1.77 -3.35
CA LEU A 169 21.84 3.23 -3.38
C LEU A 169 22.90 3.92 -2.50
N VAL A 170 23.20 3.37 -1.32
CA VAL A 170 24.25 3.90 -0.44
C VAL A 170 25.61 3.78 -1.15
N MET A 171 25.94 2.62 -1.70
CA MET A 171 27.21 2.40 -2.40
C MET A 171 27.36 3.37 -3.59
N ASP A 172 26.32 3.48 -4.43
CA ASP A 172 26.30 4.40 -5.57
C ASP A 172 26.44 5.88 -5.16
N SER A 173 25.97 6.26 -3.96
CA SER A 173 26.06 7.63 -3.45
C SER A 173 27.40 7.97 -2.79
N THR A 174 28.20 6.96 -2.40
CA THR A 174 29.46 7.13 -1.65
C THR A 174 30.71 6.85 -2.46
N LEU A 175 30.61 6.10 -3.56
CA LEU A 175 31.75 5.84 -4.44
C LEU A 175 31.94 7.04 -5.39
N PRO A 176 33.09 7.72 -5.38
CA PRO A 176 33.41 8.66 -6.45
C PRO A 176 33.48 7.86 -7.76
N PHE A 177 32.88 8.38 -8.83
CA PHE A 177 33.19 7.92 -10.16
C PHE A 177 34.71 8.06 -10.32
N PRO A 178 35.45 7.03 -10.76
CA PRO A 178 36.85 7.22 -11.12
C PRO A 178 36.90 8.25 -12.24
N GLU A 179 37.34 9.47 -11.92
CA GLU A 179 37.94 10.39 -12.88
C GLU A 179 39.19 9.68 -13.36
N ASP A 180 39.11 9.00 -14.51
CA ASP A 180 40.19 8.80 -15.50
C ASP A 180 39.91 7.56 -16.37
N SER A 181 39.43 7.79 -17.60
CA SER A 181 39.62 6.82 -18.70
C SER A 181 39.46 7.42 -20.10
N LEU A 182 39.82 8.69 -20.31
CA LEU A 182 40.00 9.25 -21.65
C LEU A 182 41.29 10.08 -21.72
N ASP A 183 42.42 9.40 -21.57
CA ASP A 183 43.65 9.79 -22.25
C ASP A 183 43.83 8.84 -23.45
N ILE A 184 43.26 9.25 -24.59
CA ILE A 184 43.69 8.83 -25.94
C ILE A 184 44.16 10.09 -26.66
#